data_AF-A0A6B3KR12-F1
#
_entry.id   AF-A0A6B3KR12-F1
#
_cell.length_a   1.000
_cell.length_b   1.000
_cell.length_c   1.000
_cell.angle_alpha   90.00
_cell.angle_beta   90.00
_cell.angle_gamma   90.00
#
_symmetry.space_group_name_H-M   'P 1'
#
loop_
_entity.id
_entity.type
_entity.pdbx_description
1 polymer ?
#
loop_
_entity_poly.entity_id
_entity_poly.type
_entity_poly.pdbx_seq_one_letter_code
_entity_poly.pdbx_strand_id
1 'polypeptide(L)'
;MQTLHEIINAVRDGEQVDYDALRYAVCAMDALSTFDRMAFMKLAEAEREGKKPFLTSSAQWQWEEHFNRQKRAGGKSPKDYVGWNNDPDNPEFRARRATAKKLMNRVMEATK
;
A
#
# COMPACT_ATOMS: atom_id res chain seq x y z
N MET A 1 17.14 -12.43 -0.74
CA MET A 1 16.80 -11.06 -0.28
C MET A 1 15.94 -11.20 0.97
N GLN A 2 16.16 -10.33 1.96
CA GLN A 2 15.31 -10.29 3.15
C GLN A 2 13.86 -10.03 2.76
N THR A 3 12.95 -10.63 3.51
CA THR A 3 11.52 -10.39 3.41
C THR A 3 11.13 -9.05 4.04
N LEU A 4 9.94 -8.54 3.71
CA LEU A 4 9.44 -7.31 4.31
C LEU A 4 9.38 -7.40 5.85
N HIS A 5 8.95 -8.53 6.42
CA HIS A 5 8.88 -8.69 7.88
C HIS A 5 10.26 -8.71 8.53
N GLU A 6 11.25 -9.38 7.92
CA GLU A 6 12.62 -9.38 8.43
C GLU A 6 13.22 -7.97 8.43
N ILE A 7 13.00 -7.20 7.35
CA ILE A 7 13.45 -5.80 7.27
C ILE A 7 12.80 -4.94 8.35
N ILE A 8 11.48 -5.06 8.54
CA ILE A 8 10.75 -4.30 9.56
C ILE A 8 11.29 -4.63 10.97
N ASN A 9 11.50 -5.91 11.27
CA ASN A 9 12.00 -6.31 12.58
C ASN A 9 13.43 -5.83 12.81
N ALA A 10 14.33 -6.03 11.83
CA ALA A 10 15.70 -5.52 11.89
C ALA A 10 15.76 -4.01 12.18
N VAL A 11 14.97 -3.21 11.47
CA VAL A 11 14.88 -1.75 11.71
C VAL A 11 14.35 -1.44 13.12
N ARG A 12 13.35 -2.17 13.60
CA ARG A 12 12.78 -1.98 14.96
C ARG A 12 13.77 -2.36 16.05
N ASP A 13 14.63 -3.34 15.79
CA ASP A 13 15.65 -3.83 16.71
C ASP A 13 16.92 -2.97 16.68
N GLY A 14 16.94 -1.91 15.86
CA GLY A 14 18.05 -0.96 15.74
C GLY A 14 19.19 -1.48 14.85
N GLU A 15 18.95 -2.53 14.09
CA GLU A 15 19.93 -3.09 13.15
C GLU A 15 20.04 -2.24 11.89
N GLN A 16 21.20 -2.30 11.25
CA GLN A 16 21.43 -1.66 9.97
C GLN A 16 20.85 -2.52 8.84
N VAL A 17 20.02 -1.90 8.01
CA VAL A 17 19.47 -2.52 6.79
C VAL A 17 20.00 -1.78 5.57
N ASP A 18 20.21 -2.52 4.48
CA ASP A 18 20.58 -1.95 3.18
C ASP A 18 19.56 -0.87 2.72
N TYR A 19 20.08 0.20 2.13
CA TYR A 19 19.25 1.34 1.73
C TYR A 19 18.22 0.97 0.65
N ASP A 20 18.59 0.16 -0.34
CA ASP A 20 17.65 -0.23 -1.38
C ASP A 20 16.56 -1.15 -0.81
N ALA A 21 16.92 -2.07 0.09
CA ALA A 21 15.95 -2.88 0.82
C ALA A 21 14.95 -2.00 1.60
N LEU A 22 15.44 -0.99 2.32
CA LEU A 22 14.59 -0.04 3.05
C LEU A 22 13.72 0.81 2.10
N ARG A 23 14.28 1.29 0.99
CA ARG A 23 13.57 2.08 -0.04
C ARG A 23 12.37 1.31 -0.59
N TYR A 24 12.56 0.05 -0.94
CA TYR A 24 11.45 -0.80 -1.41
C TYR A 24 10.51 -1.21 -0.29
N ALA A 25 10.98 -1.37 0.96
CA ALA A 25 10.11 -1.63 2.11
C ALA A 25 9.10 -0.49 2.32
N VAL A 26 9.55 0.77 2.21
CA VAL A 26 8.65 1.93 2.25
C VAL A 26 7.58 1.87 1.15
N CYS A 27 7.97 1.52 -0.09
CA CYS A 27 7.01 1.36 -1.19
C CYS A 27 5.99 0.24 -0.94
N ALA A 28 6.44 -0.90 -0.40
CA ALA A 28 5.56 -2.02 -0.05
C ALA A 28 4.57 -1.64 1.06
N MET A 29 5.03 -0.93 2.10
CA MET A 29 4.19 -0.46 3.20
C MET A 29 3.17 0.59 2.77
N ASP A 30 3.56 1.53 1.88
CA ASP A 30 2.62 2.51 1.30
C ASP A 30 1.51 1.83 0.49
N ALA A 31 1.85 0.78 -0.27
CA ALA A 31 0.87 -0.01 -1.00
C ALA A 31 -0.13 -0.71 -0.05
N LEU A 32 0.36 -1.34 1.03
CA LEU A 32 -0.49 -1.95 2.06
C LEU A 32 -1.42 -0.92 2.72
N SER A 33 -0.87 0.21 3.14
CA SER A 33 -1.64 1.32 3.74
C SER A 33 -2.72 1.85 2.79
N THR A 34 -2.43 1.90 1.49
CA THR A 34 -3.43 2.28 0.47
C THR A 34 -4.60 1.30 0.43
N PHE A 35 -4.35 -0.01 0.49
CA PHE A 35 -5.42 -1.01 0.53
C PHE A 35 -6.27 -0.89 1.81
N ASP A 36 -5.64 -0.68 2.96
CA ASP A 36 -6.36 -0.54 4.24
C ASP A 36 -7.23 0.71 4.25
N ARG A 37 -6.71 1.85 3.77
CA ARG A 37 -7.49 3.07 3.59
C ARG A 37 -8.67 2.86 2.65
N MET A 38 -8.48 2.18 1.51
CA MET A 38 -9.57 1.86 0.58
C MET A 38 -10.64 0.96 1.23
N ALA A 39 -10.22 -0.01 2.03
CA ALA A 39 -11.13 -0.87 2.77
C ALA A 39 -12.00 -0.07 3.74
N PHE A 40 -11.38 0.81 4.55
CA PHE A 40 -12.12 1.68 5.48
C PHE A 40 -13.10 2.60 4.78
N MET A 41 -12.68 3.25 3.68
CA MET A 41 -13.58 4.11 2.90
C MET A 41 -14.78 3.34 2.34
N LYS A 42 -14.57 2.09 1.88
CA LYS A 42 -15.65 1.25 1.35
C LYS A 42 -16.62 0.79 2.44
N LEU A 43 -16.12 0.48 3.63
CA LEU A 43 -16.95 0.13 4.78
C LEU A 43 -17.80 1.33 5.24
N ALA A 44 -17.20 2.50 5.36
CA ALA A 44 -17.92 3.73 5.73
C ALA A 44 -18.98 4.12 4.68
N GLU A 45 -18.67 3.98 3.39
CA GLU A 45 -19.62 4.16 2.30
C GLU A 45 -20.80 3.18 2.41
N ALA A 46 -20.51 1.90 2.68
CA ALA A 46 -21.52 0.87 2.83
C ALA A 46 -22.43 1.10 4.04
N GLU A 47 -21.88 1.51 5.17
CA GLU A 47 -22.62 1.86 6.39
C GLU A 47 -23.57 3.03 6.13
N ARG A 48 -23.05 4.12 5.55
CA ARG A 48 -23.85 5.32 5.22
C ARG A 48 -25.01 5.01 4.27
N GLU A 49 -24.80 4.09 3.34
CA GLU A 49 -25.80 3.72 2.31
C GLU A 49 -26.67 2.53 2.71
N GLY A 50 -26.51 1.99 3.93
CA GLY A 50 -27.28 0.83 4.42
C GLY A 50 -27.07 -0.44 3.60
N LYS A 51 -25.90 -0.59 2.95
CA LYS A 51 -25.59 -1.76 2.11
C LYS A 51 -25.46 -3.00 2.99
N LYS A 52 -25.99 -4.13 2.50
CA LYS A 52 -25.78 -5.43 3.14
C LYS A 52 -24.29 -5.84 3.04
N PRO A 53 -23.76 -6.58 4.03
CA PRO A 53 -22.38 -7.09 3.96
C PRO A 53 -22.19 -8.06 2.80
N PHE A 54 -21.37 -7.68 1.82
CA PHE A 54 -21.00 -8.51 0.67
C PHE A 54 -19.68 -8.05 0.06
N LEU A 55 -18.68 -8.94 -0.05
CA LEU A 55 -17.35 -8.61 -0.57
C LEU A 55 -16.78 -7.35 0.12
N THR A 56 -16.46 -6.30 -0.65
CA THR A 56 -15.81 -5.09 -0.13
C THR A 56 -16.67 -4.26 0.82
N SER A 57 -17.99 -4.49 0.90
CA SER A 57 -18.87 -3.91 1.93
C SER A 57 -18.96 -4.74 3.21
N SER A 58 -18.32 -5.92 3.26
CA SER A 58 -18.28 -6.77 4.45
C SER A 58 -17.01 -6.54 5.26
N ALA A 59 -17.16 -6.22 6.54
CA ALA A 59 -16.03 -6.08 7.46
C ALA A 59 -15.21 -7.38 7.58
N GLN A 60 -15.88 -8.54 7.59
CA GLN A 60 -15.24 -9.85 7.64
C GLN A 60 -14.35 -10.08 6.41
N TRP A 61 -14.89 -9.83 5.22
CA TRP A 61 -14.14 -10.00 3.97
C TRP A 61 -12.93 -9.05 3.91
N GLN A 62 -13.10 -7.79 4.33
CA GLN A 62 -12.00 -6.83 4.36
C GLN A 62 -10.90 -7.24 5.34
N TRP A 63 -11.26 -7.80 6.51
CA TRP A 63 -10.30 -8.34 7.48
C TRP A 63 -9.51 -9.54 6.92
N GLU A 64 -10.19 -10.50 6.28
CA GLU A 64 -9.54 -11.64 5.63
C GLU A 64 -8.57 -11.17 4.53
N GLU A 65 -9.01 -10.21 3.73
CA GLU A 65 -8.19 -9.65 2.67
C GLU A 65 -7.00 -8.84 3.19
N HIS A 66 -7.17 -8.08 4.28
CA HIS A 66 -6.07 -7.43 4.98
C HIS A 66 -5.02 -8.46 5.42
N PHE A 67 -5.44 -9.51 6.12
CA PHE A 67 -4.53 -10.58 6.56
C PHE A 67 -3.81 -11.24 5.39
N ASN A 68 -4.53 -11.57 4.31
CA ASN A 68 -3.94 -12.17 3.11
C ASN A 68 -2.92 -11.25 2.43
N ARG A 69 -3.17 -9.93 2.38
CA ARG A 69 -2.22 -8.95 1.84
C ARG A 69 -0.97 -8.85 2.69
N GLN A 70 -1.13 -8.78 4.02
CA GLN A 70 0.00 -8.76 4.96
C GLN A 70 0.85 -10.02 4.84
N LYS A 71 0.23 -11.21 4.79
CA LYS A 71 0.93 -12.49 4.60
C LYS A 71 1.73 -12.52 3.29
N ARG A 72 1.12 -12.07 2.17
CA ARG A 72 1.77 -12.06 0.85
C ARG A 72 2.93 -11.07 0.76
N ALA A 73 2.77 -9.87 1.34
CA ALA A 73 3.81 -8.85 1.34
C ALA A 73 4.94 -9.21 2.31
N GLY A 74 4.57 -9.61 3.52
CA GLY A 74 5.47 -9.97 4.61
C GLY A 74 6.40 -11.13 4.29
N GLY A 75 5.94 -12.10 3.49
CA GLY A 75 6.72 -13.28 3.10
C GLY A 75 7.53 -13.13 1.81
N LYS A 76 7.56 -11.94 1.18
CA LYS A 76 8.34 -11.66 -0.04
C LYS A 76 9.38 -10.58 0.23
N SER A 77 10.39 -10.52 -0.63
CA SER A 77 11.23 -9.33 -0.66
C SER A 77 10.38 -8.11 -1.06
N PRO A 78 10.64 -6.92 -0.51
CA PRO A 78 9.82 -5.74 -0.84
C PRO A 78 9.82 -5.41 -2.33
N LYS A 79 10.97 -5.58 -3.01
CA LYS A 79 11.09 -5.35 -4.46
C LYS A 79 10.21 -6.31 -5.27
N ASP A 80 10.20 -7.60 -4.91
CA ASP A 80 9.37 -8.60 -5.59
C ASP A 80 7.87 -8.37 -5.34
N TYR A 81 7.51 -7.90 -4.14
CA TYR A 81 6.13 -7.55 -3.82
C TYR A 81 5.64 -6.32 -4.59
N VAL A 82 6.44 -5.25 -4.63
CA VAL A 82 6.12 -4.01 -5.37
C VAL A 82 5.95 -4.31 -6.86
N GLY A 83 6.87 -5.09 -7.41
CA GLY A 83 6.87 -5.51 -8.81
C GLY A 83 7.14 -4.36 -9.79
N TRP A 84 7.49 -4.72 -11.03
CA TRP A 84 7.96 -3.76 -12.04
C TRP A 84 6.98 -2.60 -12.32
N ASN A 85 5.68 -2.86 -12.33
CA ASN A 85 4.66 -1.86 -12.68
C ASN A 85 4.50 -0.75 -11.62
N ASN A 86 5.00 -0.96 -10.40
CA ASN A 86 5.00 0.01 -9.31
C ASN A 86 6.42 0.34 -8.82
N ASP A 87 7.44 -0.10 -9.56
CA ASP A 87 8.83 0.09 -9.18
C ASP A 87 9.20 1.58 -9.32
N PRO A 88 9.77 2.22 -8.28
CA PRO A 88 10.22 3.61 -8.36
C PRO A 88 11.31 3.85 -9.41
N ASP A 89 12.01 2.82 -9.88
CA ASP A 89 13.00 2.90 -10.96
C ASP A 89 12.38 2.66 -12.35
N ASN A 90 11.11 2.25 -12.43
CA ASN A 90 10.39 2.15 -13.69
C ASN A 90 10.01 3.57 -14.21
N PRO A 91 10.50 3.99 -15.39
CA PRO A 91 10.21 5.31 -15.94
C PRO A 91 8.72 5.54 -16.23
N GLU A 92 7.99 4.51 -16.64
CA GLU A 92 6.54 4.60 -16.92
C GLU A 92 5.76 4.82 -15.63
N PHE A 93 6.10 4.10 -14.56
CA PHE A 93 5.51 4.31 -13.24
C PHE A 93 5.75 5.75 -12.75
N ARG A 94 6.99 6.24 -12.87
CA ARG A 94 7.32 7.63 -12.49
C ARG A 94 6.53 8.66 -13.29
N ALA A 95 6.37 8.46 -14.61
CA ALA A 95 5.58 9.34 -15.46
C ALA A 95 4.11 9.37 -15.03
N ARG A 96 3.49 8.20 -14.81
CA ARG A 96 2.11 8.07 -14.31
C ARG A 96 1.93 8.77 -12.96
N ARG A 97 2.87 8.54 -12.02
CA ARG A 97 2.85 9.16 -10.69
C ARG A 97 3.02 10.68 -10.75
N ALA A 98 3.87 11.19 -11.65
CA ALA A 98 4.03 12.64 -11.84
C ALA A 98 2.75 13.30 -12.35
N THR A 99 2.05 12.68 -13.31
CA THR A 99 0.76 13.16 -13.80
C THR A 99 -0.30 13.16 -12.70
N ALA A 100 -0.41 12.08 -11.91
CA ALA A 100 -1.35 11.99 -10.80
C ALA A 100 -1.11 13.08 -9.74
N LYS A 101 0.16 13.37 -9.40
CA LYS A 101 0.52 14.47 -8.49
C LYS A 101 0.10 15.84 -9.02
N LYS A 102 0.33 16.12 -10.31
CA LYS A 102 -0.08 17.38 -10.92
C LYS A 102 -1.60 17.57 -10.86
N LEU A 103 -2.37 16.51 -11.13
CA LEU A 103 -3.82 16.55 -11.03
C LEU A 103 -4.27 16.83 -9.60
N MET A 104 -3.73 16.09 -8.63
CA MET A 104 -4.07 16.27 -7.22
C MET A 104 -3.77 17.68 -6.72
N ASN A 105 -2.61 18.25 -7.08
CA ASN A 105 -2.25 19.61 -6.69
C ASN A 105 -3.24 20.64 -7.26
N ARG A 106 -3.65 20.50 -8.52
CA ARG A 106 -4.68 21.37 -9.13
C ARG A 106 -6.01 21.29 -8.40
N VAL A 107 -6.44 20.08 -8.03
CA VAL A 107 -7.68 19.90 -7.26
C VAL A 107 -7.57 20.60 -5.90
N MET A 108 -6.46 20.39 -5.18
CA MET A 108 -6.22 21.00 -3.88
C MET A 108 -6.17 22.54 -3.95
N GLU A 109 -5.58 23.10 -5.00
CA GLU A 109 -5.55 24.55 -5.25
C GLU A 109 -6.95 25.12 -5.56
N ALA A 110 -7.80 24.38 -6.27
CA ALA A 110 -9.14 24.82 -6.62
C ALA A 110 -10.14 24.77 -5.44
N THR A 111 -9.84 23.98 -4.40
CA THR A 111 -10.66 23.85 -3.18
C THR A 111 -10.16 24.71 -2.00
N LYS A 112 -9.13 25.53 -2.21
CA LYS A 112 -8.69 26.57 -1.25
C LYS A 112 -9.40 27.88 -1.52
#